data_AF-A0A7K1GGF2-F1
#
_entry.id   AF-A0A7K1GGF2-F1
#
_cell.length_a   1.000
_cell.length_b   1.000
_cell.length_c   1.000
_cell.angle_alpha   90.00
_cell.angle_beta   90.00
_cell.angle_gamma   90.00
#
_symmetry.space_group_name_H-M   'P 1'
#
loop_
_entity.id
_entity.type
_entity.pdbx_description
1 polymer ?
#
loop_
_entity_poly.entity_id
_entity_poly.type
_entity_poly.pdbx_seq_one_letter_code
_entity_poly.pdbx_strand_id
1 'polypeptide(L)'
;MTEEEYNKIARLFQYLNNTHLHSNYNYGGFNGNYRTYNIDDLDFPSDTFQLIDDLTLIRVQDFYNIDYLKSNNFPERFYNNPLVQKSDTVVGFHYQLPTILFYYLFNKLKKSAVLFLKFIETDEFKSNYSHLITRGEYDFEYPSVMHDELFKYLSSKIPNFGMFHHLLNWLSEMGYSSGSMTIYKTKRIENCIENLERFDFNNINISNQVL
;
A
#
# COMPACT_ATOMS: atom_id res chain seq x y z
N MET A 1 -13.44 4.87 -1.09
CA MET A 1 -12.71 4.09 -2.09
C MET A 1 -13.57 2.89 -2.40
N THR A 2 -13.87 2.69 -3.68
CA THR A 2 -14.60 1.51 -4.16
C THR A 2 -13.64 0.31 -4.30
N GLU A 3 -14.18 -0.90 -4.45
CA GLU A 3 -13.38 -2.09 -4.73
C GLU A 3 -12.62 -1.99 -6.04
N GLU A 4 -13.24 -1.40 -7.06
CA GLU A 4 -12.62 -1.17 -8.37
C GLU A 4 -11.40 -0.25 -8.27
N GLU A 5 -11.55 0.90 -7.59
CA GLU A 5 -10.46 1.84 -7.33
C GLU A 5 -9.32 1.20 -6.54
N TYR A 6 -9.66 0.40 -5.54
CA TYR A 6 -8.67 -0.31 -4.74
C TYR A 6 -7.91 -1.34 -5.57
N ASN A 7 -8.64 -2.18 -6.33
CA ASN A 7 -8.07 -3.32 -7.05
C ASN A 7 -7.13 -2.88 -8.17
N LYS A 8 -7.44 -1.80 -8.91
CA LYS A 8 -6.54 -1.32 -9.98
C LYS A 8 -5.17 -0.88 -9.43
N ILE A 9 -5.16 -0.21 -8.27
CA ILE A 9 -3.94 0.27 -7.60
C ILE A 9 -3.21 -0.89 -6.91
N ALA A 10 -3.96 -1.76 -6.23
CA ALA A 10 -3.40 -2.91 -5.51
C ALA A 10 -2.70 -3.88 -6.47
N ARG A 11 -3.27 -4.15 -7.66
CA ARG A 11 -2.64 -4.98 -8.70
C ARG A 11 -1.25 -4.45 -9.09
N LEU A 12 -1.14 -3.16 -9.38
CA LEU A 12 0.14 -2.54 -9.75
C LEU A 12 1.13 -2.56 -8.57
N PHE A 13 0.67 -2.23 -7.35
CA PHE A 13 1.50 -2.30 -6.14
C PHE A 13 2.06 -3.71 -5.94
N GLN A 14 1.22 -4.75 -6.01
CA GLN A 14 1.63 -6.14 -5.84
C GLN A 14 2.65 -6.57 -6.89
N TYR A 15 2.41 -6.21 -8.15
CA TYR A 15 3.34 -6.50 -9.23
C TYR A 15 4.71 -5.88 -8.94
N LEU A 16 4.76 -4.59 -8.65
CA LEU A 16 6.04 -3.89 -8.44
C LEU A 16 6.78 -4.32 -7.15
N ASN A 17 6.05 -4.82 -6.16
CA ASN A 17 6.62 -5.34 -4.91
C ASN A 17 7.08 -6.80 -5.02
N ASN A 18 6.73 -7.51 -6.09
CA ASN A 18 7.14 -8.89 -6.31
C ASN A 18 8.62 -8.95 -6.76
N THR A 19 9.47 -9.48 -5.88
CA THR A 19 10.93 -9.60 -6.09
C THR A 19 11.33 -10.67 -7.09
N HIS A 20 10.39 -11.51 -7.55
CA HIS A 20 10.64 -12.59 -8.51
C HIS A 20 10.49 -12.15 -9.97
N LEU A 21 10.06 -10.92 -10.23
CA LEU A 21 9.96 -10.42 -11.60
C LEU A 21 11.36 -10.09 -12.15
N HIS A 22 11.65 -10.62 -13.33
CA HIS A 22 12.84 -10.26 -14.10
C HIS A 22 12.76 -8.77 -14.48
N SER A 23 13.47 -7.93 -13.73
CA SER A 23 13.59 -6.50 -13.99
C SER A 23 15.00 -6.20 -14.49
N ASN A 24 15.09 -5.43 -15.57
CA ASN A 24 16.36 -4.91 -16.04
C ASN A 24 16.55 -3.50 -15.47
N TYR A 25 17.59 -3.32 -14.65
CA TYR A 25 17.93 -2.01 -14.07
C TYR A 25 18.70 -1.10 -15.02
N ASN A 26 19.05 -1.59 -16.22
CA ASN A 26 20.00 -0.92 -17.14
C ASN A 26 19.50 -0.90 -18.60
N TYR A 27 18.19 -0.77 -18.85
CA TYR A 27 17.72 -0.52 -20.21
C TYR A 27 18.07 0.93 -20.61
N GLY A 28 18.80 1.10 -21.72
CA GLY A 28 19.28 2.41 -22.16
C GLY A 28 18.15 3.43 -22.29
N GLY A 29 18.31 4.60 -21.66
CA GLY A 29 17.32 5.68 -21.66
C GLY A 29 16.60 5.91 -20.32
N PHE A 30 16.59 4.90 -19.44
CA PHE A 30 16.07 5.01 -18.08
C PHE A 30 17.27 5.08 -17.13
N ASN A 31 17.42 6.19 -16.40
CA ASN A 31 18.49 6.30 -15.41
C ASN A 31 18.28 5.24 -14.28
N GLY A 32 19.29 4.99 -13.44
CA GLY A 32 19.24 3.96 -12.40
C GLY A 32 18.14 4.10 -11.33
N ASN A 33 17.23 5.07 -11.47
CA ASN A 33 16.07 5.27 -10.60
C ASN A 33 14.82 4.47 -11.05
N TYR A 34 14.88 3.73 -12.16
CA TYR A 34 13.73 3.00 -12.68
C TYR A 34 13.98 1.50 -12.76
N ARG A 35 12.96 0.72 -12.41
CA ARG A 35 12.85 -0.69 -12.78
C ARG A 35 12.12 -0.77 -14.11
N THR A 36 12.77 -1.36 -15.11
CA THR A 36 12.20 -1.44 -16.47
C THR A 36 11.69 -2.83 -16.80
N TYR A 37 10.60 -2.85 -17.57
CA TYR A 37 9.87 -4.05 -18.01
C TYR A 37 9.51 -3.87 -19.48
N ASN A 38 9.50 -4.96 -20.27
CA ASN A 38 8.89 -4.90 -21.60
C ASN A 38 7.38 -4.80 -21.42
N ILE A 39 6.73 -3.95 -22.22
CA ILE A 39 5.27 -3.75 -22.14
C ILE A 39 4.52 -5.05 -22.46
N ASP A 40 5.03 -5.84 -23.40
CA ASP A 40 4.41 -7.12 -23.82
C ASP A 40 4.45 -8.20 -22.73
N ASP A 41 5.33 -8.06 -21.74
CA ASP A 41 5.42 -8.96 -20.59
C ASP A 41 4.46 -8.56 -19.44
N LEU A 42 3.76 -7.42 -19.58
CA LEU A 42 2.77 -6.96 -18.62
C LEU A 42 1.38 -7.48 -18.94
N ASP A 43 0.91 -8.44 -18.15
CA ASP A 43 -0.46 -8.97 -18.25
C ASP A 43 -1.40 -8.26 -17.26
N PHE A 44 -1.75 -7.01 -17.59
CA PHE A 44 -2.69 -6.22 -16.79
C PHE A 44 -4.03 -5.99 -17.50
N PRO A 45 -5.15 -5.91 -16.76
CA PRO A 45 -6.40 -5.43 -17.33
C PRO A 45 -6.32 -3.94 -17.70
N SER A 46 -7.21 -3.48 -18.59
CA SER A 46 -7.16 -2.14 -19.19
C SER A 46 -7.23 -0.99 -18.18
N ASP A 47 -7.93 -1.17 -17.07
CA ASP A 47 -8.04 -0.19 -15.97
C ASP A 47 -6.70 0.02 -15.24
N THR A 48 -5.89 -1.03 -15.11
CA THR A 48 -4.53 -0.94 -14.57
C THR A 48 -3.57 -0.31 -15.58
N PHE A 49 -3.72 -0.57 -16.88
CA PHE A 49 -2.95 0.13 -17.90
C PHE A 49 -3.27 1.63 -17.95
N GLN A 50 -4.55 2.01 -17.86
CA GLN A 50 -4.93 3.42 -17.76
C GLN A 50 -4.29 4.09 -16.55
N LEU A 51 -4.29 3.42 -15.39
CA LEU A 51 -3.58 3.91 -14.20
C LEU A 51 -2.09 4.13 -14.46
N ILE A 52 -1.41 3.21 -15.16
CA ILE A 52 0.01 3.34 -15.50
C ILE A 52 0.23 4.58 -16.38
N ASP A 53 -0.65 4.81 -17.35
CA ASP A 53 -0.58 5.97 -18.25
C ASP A 53 -0.83 7.28 -17.48
N ASP A 54 -1.81 7.34 -16.58
CA ASP A 54 -2.07 8.51 -15.72
C ASP A 54 -0.84 8.86 -14.85
N LEU A 55 -0.14 7.83 -14.34
CA LEU A 55 1.07 8.01 -13.53
C LEU A 55 2.27 8.56 -14.32
N THR A 56 2.25 8.55 -15.66
CA THR A 56 3.32 9.18 -16.47
C THR A 56 3.33 10.70 -16.35
N LEU A 57 2.20 11.29 -15.96
CA LEU A 57 2.03 12.74 -15.83
C LEU A 57 2.39 13.24 -14.42
N ILE A 58 2.69 12.34 -13.49
CA ILE A 58 2.91 12.67 -12.07
C ILE A 58 4.37 12.46 -11.69
N ARG A 59 4.92 13.37 -10.88
CA ARG A 59 6.29 13.28 -10.35
C ARG A 59 6.30 12.73 -8.94
N VAL A 60 7.45 12.18 -8.55
CA VAL A 60 7.66 11.65 -7.18
C VAL A 60 7.32 12.70 -6.12
N GLN A 61 7.85 13.92 -6.28
CA GLN A 61 7.67 15.01 -5.33
C GLN A 61 6.21 15.38 -5.08
N ASP A 62 5.32 15.15 -6.05
CA ASP A 62 3.92 15.57 -5.93
C ASP A 62 3.24 14.80 -4.78
N PHE A 63 3.73 13.60 -4.45
CA PHE A 63 3.23 12.78 -3.35
C PHE A 63 3.84 13.08 -1.99
N TYR A 64 4.92 13.85 -1.91
CA TYR A 64 5.61 14.12 -0.66
C TYR A 64 5.32 15.51 -0.14
N ASN A 65 5.27 15.62 1.19
CA ASN A 65 5.26 16.92 1.84
C ASN A 65 6.58 17.66 1.54
N ILE A 66 6.48 18.89 1.05
CA ILE A 66 7.64 19.69 0.64
C ILE A 66 8.60 19.99 1.80
N ASP A 67 8.08 20.18 3.01
CA ASP A 67 8.88 20.43 4.21
C ASP A 67 9.62 19.16 4.65
N TYR A 68 8.99 18.00 4.47
CA TYR A 68 9.66 16.70 4.65
C TYR A 68 10.82 16.52 3.66
N LEU A 69 10.63 16.83 2.38
CA LEU A 69 11.71 16.74 1.38
C LEU A 69 12.88 17.67 1.71
N LYS A 70 12.58 18.93 2.07
CA LYS A 70 13.60 19.94 2.41
C LYS A 70 14.38 19.60 3.68
N SER A 71 13.70 19.12 4.72
CA SER A 71 14.35 18.79 6.00
C SER A 71 15.32 17.61 5.92
N ASN A 72 15.16 16.72 4.94
CA ASN A 72 16.01 15.54 4.76
C ASN A 72 17.18 15.76 3.77
N ASN A 73 17.38 16.98 3.25
CA ASN A 73 18.45 17.32 2.29
C ASN A 73 18.55 16.35 1.10
N PHE A 74 17.42 15.81 0.63
CA PHE A 74 17.44 14.99 -0.58
C PHE A 74 17.87 15.86 -1.78
N PRO A 75 18.75 15.37 -2.67
CA PRO A 75 19.08 16.12 -3.88
C PRO A 75 17.86 16.18 -4.80
N GLU A 76 17.60 17.31 -5.44
CA GLU A 76 16.38 17.54 -6.24
C GLU A 76 16.13 16.47 -7.31
N ARG A 77 17.22 15.96 -7.90
CA ARG A 77 17.21 14.82 -8.85
C ARG A 77 16.60 13.52 -8.30
N PHE A 78 16.41 13.40 -6.99
CA PHE A 78 15.81 12.23 -6.33
C PHE A 78 14.28 12.25 -6.43
N TYR A 79 13.66 13.43 -6.34
CA TYR A 79 12.20 13.58 -6.23
C TYR A 79 11.55 14.32 -7.40
N ASN A 80 12.31 14.97 -8.28
CA ASN A 80 11.76 15.66 -9.45
C ASN A 80 11.61 14.73 -10.69
N ASN A 81 11.74 13.42 -10.51
CA ASN A 81 11.55 12.43 -11.58
C ASN A 81 10.06 12.10 -11.77
N PRO A 82 9.62 11.80 -13.01
CA PRO A 82 8.35 11.11 -13.27
C PRO A 82 8.25 9.79 -12.49
N LEU A 83 7.03 9.39 -12.12
CA LEU A 83 6.79 8.09 -11.50
C LEU A 83 6.88 6.94 -12.49
N VAL A 84 6.40 7.19 -13.71
CA VAL A 84 6.43 6.24 -14.81
C VAL A 84 7.05 6.95 -16.02
N GLN A 85 7.97 6.25 -16.66
CA GLN A 85 8.47 6.61 -17.99
C GLN A 85 8.08 5.49 -18.95
N LYS A 86 7.69 5.84 -20.18
CA LYS A 86 7.21 4.88 -21.17
C LYS A 86 7.84 5.19 -22.52
N SER A 87 8.31 4.14 -23.20
CA SER A 87 8.62 4.13 -24.63
C SER A 87 7.67 3.14 -25.32
N ASP A 88 7.82 2.94 -26.63
CA ASP A 88 6.95 2.05 -27.39
C ASP A 88 7.00 0.59 -26.92
N THR A 89 8.14 0.14 -26.38
CA THR A 89 8.35 -1.27 -26.01
C THR A 89 8.65 -1.47 -24.52
N VAL A 90 9.01 -0.41 -23.80
CA VAL A 90 9.48 -0.50 -22.41
C VAL A 90 8.73 0.48 -21.52
N VAL A 91 8.41 0.04 -20.31
CA VAL A 91 7.93 0.89 -19.23
C VAL A 91 8.88 0.82 -18.05
N GLY A 92 9.22 2.00 -17.51
CA GLY A 92 10.05 2.17 -16.34
C GLY A 92 9.24 2.71 -15.17
N PHE A 93 9.27 2.01 -14.04
CA PHE A 93 8.64 2.44 -12.79
C PHE A 93 9.70 2.95 -11.82
N HIS A 94 9.51 4.16 -11.29
CA HIS A 94 10.42 4.74 -10.30
C HIS A 94 10.46 3.86 -9.05
N TYR A 95 11.63 3.64 -8.43
CA TYR A 95 11.76 2.73 -7.27
C TYR A 95 10.94 3.13 -6.04
N GLN A 96 10.50 4.39 -5.96
CA GLN A 96 9.60 4.89 -4.90
C GLN A 96 8.13 4.57 -5.15
N LEU A 97 7.73 4.23 -6.38
CA LEU A 97 6.33 4.03 -6.73
C LEU A 97 5.64 2.97 -5.85
N PRO A 98 6.22 1.80 -5.54
CA PRO A 98 5.59 0.83 -4.63
C PRO A 98 5.25 1.43 -3.26
N THR A 99 6.17 2.18 -2.68
CA THR A 99 5.98 2.89 -1.40
C THR A 99 4.85 3.91 -1.50
N ILE A 100 4.84 4.70 -2.57
CA ILE A 100 3.80 5.71 -2.83
C ILE A 100 2.43 5.05 -2.97
N LEU A 101 2.30 3.98 -3.76
CA LEU A 101 1.04 3.27 -3.96
C LEU A 101 0.55 2.64 -2.65
N PHE A 102 1.45 2.05 -1.85
CA PHE A 102 1.11 1.54 -0.53
C PHE A 102 0.55 2.64 0.38
N TYR A 103 1.27 3.75 0.54
CA TYR A 103 0.82 4.83 1.42
C TYR A 103 -0.43 5.55 0.89
N TYR A 104 -0.63 5.59 -0.43
CA TYR A 104 -1.86 6.09 -1.03
C TYR A 104 -3.06 5.23 -0.64
N LEU A 105 -2.96 3.90 -0.80
CA LEU A 105 -4.02 2.96 -0.38
C LEU A 105 -4.23 3.02 1.13
N PHE A 106 -3.14 3.07 1.91
CA PHE A 106 -3.20 3.16 3.36
C PHE A 106 -3.86 4.46 3.82
N ASN A 107 -3.60 5.60 3.16
CA ASN A 107 -4.26 6.88 3.44
C ASN A 107 -5.78 6.78 3.21
N LYS A 108 -6.19 6.17 2.09
CA LYS A 108 -7.61 5.96 1.76
C LYS A 108 -8.31 5.00 2.73
N LEU A 109 -7.55 4.13 3.38
CA LEU A 109 -8.02 3.18 4.40
C LEU A 109 -7.66 3.61 5.84
N LYS A 110 -7.14 4.83 6.06
CA LYS A 110 -6.67 5.33 7.36
C LYS A 110 -7.74 5.21 8.45
N LYS A 111 -9.00 5.53 8.11
CA LYS A 111 -10.12 5.40 9.05
C LYS A 111 -10.32 3.96 9.52
N SER A 112 -10.18 2.98 8.62
CA SER A 112 -10.27 1.55 8.94
C SER A 112 -9.14 1.13 9.87
N ALA A 113 -7.91 1.58 9.61
CA ALA A 113 -6.75 1.31 10.46
C ALA A 113 -6.93 1.88 11.88
N VAL A 114 -7.34 3.15 12.00
CA VAL A 114 -7.59 3.81 13.30
C VAL A 114 -8.73 3.11 14.05
N LEU A 115 -9.82 2.77 13.37
CA LEU A 115 -10.93 2.05 14.00
C LEU A 115 -10.52 0.66 14.44
N PHE A 116 -9.73 -0.07 13.65
CA PHE A 116 -9.19 -1.37 14.03
C PHE A 116 -8.39 -1.30 15.33
N LEU A 117 -7.39 -0.41 15.40
CA LEU A 117 -6.54 -0.24 16.59
C LEU A 117 -7.35 0.14 17.84
N LYS A 118 -8.35 1.01 17.70
CA LYS A 118 -9.25 1.36 18.81
C LYS A 118 -10.18 0.22 19.21
N PHE A 119 -10.74 -0.46 18.22
CA PHE A 119 -11.78 -1.47 18.42
C PHE A 119 -11.24 -2.69 19.16
N ILE A 120 -10.06 -3.17 18.78
CA ILE A 120 -9.43 -4.28 19.49
C ILE A 120 -9.24 -3.95 20.97
N GLU A 121 -9.02 -2.67 21.32
CA GLU A 121 -8.85 -2.22 22.71
C GLU A 121 -10.14 -2.04 23.52
N THR A 122 -11.32 -2.18 22.92
CA THR A 122 -12.61 -2.03 23.62
C THR A 122 -12.91 -3.18 24.57
N ASP A 123 -13.66 -2.89 25.64
CA ASP A 123 -14.11 -3.90 26.60
C ASP A 123 -15.07 -4.92 25.97
N GLU A 124 -15.94 -4.49 25.04
CA GLU A 124 -16.82 -5.38 24.25
C GLU A 124 -16.00 -6.42 23.48
N PHE A 125 -14.94 -5.98 22.83
CA PHE A 125 -14.10 -6.89 22.06
C PHE A 125 -13.27 -7.81 22.96
N LYS A 126 -12.69 -7.24 24.03
CA LYS A 126 -11.90 -8.00 25.01
C LYS A 126 -12.73 -9.06 25.72
N SER A 127 -13.98 -8.78 26.10
CA SER A 127 -14.82 -9.76 26.80
C SER A 127 -15.17 -10.96 25.92
N ASN A 128 -15.45 -10.72 24.64
CA ASN A 128 -15.83 -11.78 23.69
C ASN A 128 -14.65 -12.67 23.27
N TYR A 129 -13.43 -12.11 23.18
CA TYR A 129 -12.30 -12.81 22.54
C TYR A 129 -11.01 -12.89 23.37
N SER A 130 -10.96 -12.37 24.61
CA SER A 130 -9.73 -12.35 25.44
C SER A 130 -9.03 -13.69 25.61
N HIS A 131 -9.78 -14.79 25.70
CA HIS A 131 -9.24 -16.14 25.87
C HIS A 131 -8.61 -16.73 24.61
N LEU A 132 -8.82 -16.10 23.45
CA LEU A 132 -8.35 -16.54 22.14
C LEU A 132 -7.30 -15.60 21.55
N ILE A 133 -6.98 -14.50 22.22
CA ILE A 133 -6.16 -13.44 21.64
C ILE A 133 -4.93 -13.22 22.49
N THR A 134 -3.75 -13.32 21.87
CA THR A 134 -2.50 -12.86 22.47
C THR A 134 -2.32 -11.39 22.11
N ARG A 135 -2.05 -10.56 23.11
CA ARG A 135 -1.75 -9.13 22.91
C ARG A 135 -0.40 -8.81 23.51
N GLY A 136 0.51 -8.36 22.66
CA GLY A 136 1.73 -7.70 23.07
C GLY A 136 1.61 -6.17 22.91
N GLU A 137 2.63 -5.45 23.37
CA GLU A 137 2.80 -4.02 23.06
C GLU A 137 2.82 -3.77 21.54
N TYR A 138 3.24 -4.76 20.75
CA TYR A 138 3.51 -4.62 19.32
C TYR A 138 2.58 -5.42 18.40
N ASP A 139 1.87 -6.42 18.94
CA ASP A 139 1.18 -7.44 18.15
C ASP A 139 -0.20 -7.78 18.73
N PHE A 140 -1.14 -8.01 17.82
CA PHE A 140 -2.47 -8.54 18.07
C PHE A 140 -2.60 -9.87 17.32
N GLU A 141 -2.78 -10.97 18.05
CA GLU A 141 -2.74 -12.32 17.48
C GLU A 141 -3.93 -13.15 17.89
N TYR A 142 -4.41 -14.04 17.02
CA TYR A 142 -5.46 -15.01 17.32
C TYR A 142 -5.27 -16.31 16.52
N PRO A 143 -5.80 -17.46 16.98
CA PRO A 143 -5.74 -18.72 16.26
C PRO A 143 -6.32 -18.63 14.85
N SER A 144 -5.58 -19.08 13.84
CA SER A 144 -6.02 -19.04 12.44
C SER A 144 -7.34 -19.77 12.20
N VAL A 145 -7.66 -20.78 13.03
CA VAL A 145 -8.93 -21.51 12.99
C VAL A 145 -10.17 -20.63 13.24
N MET A 146 -9.98 -19.46 13.88
CA MET A 146 -11.04 -18.49 14.15
C MET A 146 -11.12 -17.39 13.10
N HIS A 147 -10.27 -17.43 12.06
CA HIS A 147 -10.15 -16.34 11.09
C HIS A 147 -11.48 -15.96 10.46
N ASP A 148 -12.26 -16.93 9.97
CA ASP A 148 -13.53 -16.64 9.31
C ASP A 148 -14.52 -15.93 10.23
N GLU A 149 -14.61 -16.34 11.50
CA GLU A 149 -15.49 -15.72 12.48
C GLU A 149 -15.04 -14.31 12.82
N LEU A 150 -13.77 -14.16 13.21
CA LEU A 150 -13.23 -12.88 13.65
C LEU A 150 -13.16 -11.87 12.50
N PHE A 151 -12.81 -12.32 11.29
CA PHE A 151 -12.81 -11.48 10.09
C PHE A 151 -14.22 -10.97 9.76
N LYS A 152 -15.25 -11.81 9.85
CA LYS A 152 -16.66 -11.38 9.68
C LYS A 152 -17.05 -10.38 10.75
N TYR A 153 -16.66 -10.62 12.01
CA TYR A 153 -16.96 -9.70 13.10
C TYR A 153 -16.30 -8.34 12.90
N LEU A 154 -15.01 -8.31 12.58
CA LEU A 154 -14.27 -7.08 12.28
C LEU A 154 -14.84 -6.36 11.05
N SER A 155 -15.21 -7.09 9.99
CA SER A 155 -15.85 -6.53 8.79
C SER A 155 -17.22 -5.90 9.07
N SER A 156 -17.95 -6.40 10.08
CA SER A 156 -19.23 -5.82 10.49
C SER A 156 -19.08 -4.51 11.28
N LYS A 157 -17.90 -4.26 11.87
CA LYS A 157 -17.64 -3.12 12.76
C LYS A 157 -16.73 -2.06 12.13
N ILE A 158 -15.88 -2.45 11.18
CA ILE A 158 -14.85 -1.60 10.58
C ILE A 158 -15.13 -1.48 9.08
N PRO A 159 -15.35 -0.27 8.54
CA PRO A 159 -15.60 -0.08 7.12
C PRO A 159 -14.39 -0.50 6.30
N ASN A 160 -14.61 -1.12 5.14
CA ASN A 160 -13.57 -1.59 4.22
C ASN A 160 -12.51 -2.49 4.88
N PHE A 161 -12.86 -3.21 5.94
CA PHE A 161 -11.92 -4.07 6.66
C PHE A 161 -11.26 -5.10 5.76
N GLY A 162 -11.98 -5.67 4.79
CA GLY A 162 -11.41 -6.64 3.85
C GLY A 162 -10.28 -6.06 2.99
N MET A 163 -10.43 -4.84 2.47
CA MET A 163 -9.37 -4.15 1.73
C MET A 163 -8.18 -3.81 2.64
N PHE A 164 -8.46 -3.39 3.86
CA PHE A 164 -7.43 -3.08 4.86
C PHE A 164 -6.63 -4.33 5.24
N HIS A 165 -7.31 -5.43 5.60
CA HIS A 165 -6.70 -6.72 5.87
C HIS A 165 -5.88 -7.23 4.69
N HIS A 166 -6.42 -7.18 3.47
CA HIS A 166 -5.71 -7.55 2.27
C HIS A 166 -4.43 -6.72 2.10
N LEU A 167 -4.50 -5.39 2.26
CA LEU A 167 -3.34 -4.50 2.17
C LEU A 167 -2.26 -4.86 3.22
N LEU A 168 -2.67 -5.16 4.46
CA LEU A 168 -1.74 -5.56 5.51
C LEU A 168 -1.06 -6.89 5.23
N ASN A 169 -1.78 -7.89 4.69
CA ASN A 169 -1.21 -9.20 4.40
C ASN A 169 -0.17 -9.18 3.27
N TRP A 170 -0.28 -8.23 2.35
CA TRP A 170 0.71 -8.07 1.28
C TRP A 170 2.09 -7.61 1.79
N LEU A 171 2.11 -6.97 2.95
CA LEU A 171 3.33 -6.72 3.68
C LEU A 171 3.35 -7.69 4.84
N SER A 172 3.90 -8.90 4.65
CA SER A 172 3.99 -9.96 5.67
C SER A 172 4.56 -9.48 7.02
N GLU A 173 5.26 -8.34 7.02
CA GLU A 173 5.73 -7.70 8.22
C GLU A 173 4.66 -6.91 9.02
N MET A 174 3.46 -6.68 8.49
CA MET A 174 2.35 -5.92 9.08
C MET A 174 1.15 -6.80 9.46
N GLY A 175 0.86 -7.81 8.65
CA GLY A 175 -0.12 -8.84 8.97
C GLY A 175 0.20 -10.13 8.22
N TYR A 176 0.02 -11.27 8.87
CA TYR A 176 0.13 -12.57 8.20
C TYR A 176 -0.64 -13.64 8.96
N SER A 177 -1.06 -14.68 8.24
CA SER A 177 -1.60 -15.90 8.84
C SER A 177 -0.62 -17.05 8.64
N SER A 178 -0.18 -17.64 9.74
CA SER A 178 0.51 -18.93 9.75
C SER A 178 -0.51 -20.06 9.85
N GLY A 179 -0.03 -21.32 9.78
CA GLY A 179 -0.87 -22.49 10.03
C GLY A 179 -1.52 -22.52 11.42
N SER A 180 -1.02 -21.74 12.39
CA SER A 180 -1.51 -21.72 13.77
C SER A 180 -2.14 -20.39 14.17
N MET A 181 -1.58 -19.25 13.76
CA MET A 181 -1.96 -17.92 14.24
C MET A 181 -2.06 -16.91 13.10
N THR A 182 -3.07 -16.05 13.16
CA THR A 182 -3.10 -14.79 12.42
C THR A 182 -2.60 -13.67 13.32
N ILE A 183 -1.69 -12.85 12.79
CA ILE A 183 -0.98 -11.80 13.51
C ILE A 183 -1.17 -10.48 12.79
N TYR A 184 -1.45 -9.43 13.56
CA TYR A 184 -1.44 -8.03 13.12
C TYR A 184 -0.44 -7.25 13.98
N LYS A 185 0.57 -6.65 13.36
CA LYS A 185 1.60 -5.88 14.07
C LYS A 185 1.11 -4.46 14.32
N THR A 186 0.38 -4.26 15.41
CA THR A 186 -0.31 -3.00 15.74
C THR A 186 0.63 -1.80 15.72
N LYS A 187 1.85 -1.93 16.25
CA LYS A 187 2.81 -0.82 16.25
C LYS A 187 3.25 -0.40 14.84
N ARG A 188 3.33 -1.33 13.90
CA ARG A 188 3.64 -1.00 12.50
C ARG A 188 2.49 -0.31 11.80
N ILE A 189 1.26 -0.69 12.11
CA ILE A 189 0.05 0.00 11.62
C ILE A 189 0.05 1.45 12.14
N GLU A 190 0.35 1.66 13.43
CA GLU A 190 0.53 3.00 14.01
C GLU A 190 1.61 3.80 13.29
N ASN A 191 2.81 3.23 13.12
CA ASN A 191 3.89 3.90 12.40
C ASN A 191 3.51 4.26 10.95
N CYS A 192 2.69 3.45 10.28
CA CYS A 192 2.18 3.79 8.95
C CYS A 192 1.24 4.99 9.01
N ILE A 193 0.39 5.09 10.02
CA ILE A 193 -0.50 6.25 10.25
C ILE A 193 0.34 7.52 10.47
N GLU A 194 1.38 7.45 11.29
CA GLU A 194 2.31 8.56 11.54
C GLU A 194 3.07 8.96 10.27
N ASN A 195 3.55 7.98 9.51
CA ASN A 195 4.28 8.23 8.27
C ASN A 195 3.45 8.90 7.17
N LEU A 196 2.11 8.86 7.25
CA LEU A 196 1.24 9.60 6.31
C LEU A 196 1.51 11.11 6.32
N GLU A 197 2.05 11.67 7.41
CA GLU A 197 2.42 13.09 7.49
C GLU A 197 3.57 13.47 6.53
N ARG A 198 4.33 12.49 6.06
CA ARG A 198 5.41 12.67 5.09
C ARG A 198 4.88 12.86 3.66
N PHE A 199 3.61 12.60 3.43
CA PHE A 199 2.98 12.61 2.11
C PHE A 199 1.96 13.74 1.99
N ASP A 200 1.81 14.28 0.78
CA ASP A 200 0.70 15.17 0.43
C ASP A 200 -0.25 14.46 -0.55
N PHE A 201 -1.23 13.77 0.02
CA PHE A 201 -2.27 13.11 -0.77
C PHE A 201 -3.50 13.98 -1.02
N ASN A 202 -3.52 15.24 -0.54
CA ASN A 202 -4.72 16.09 -0.65
C ASN A 202 -4.97 16.54 -2.08
N ASN A 203 -3.92 16.68 -2.88
CA ASN A 203 -3.98 17.21 -4.23
C ASN A 203 -3.86 16.13 -5.31
N ILE A 204 -3.62 14.86 -4.94
CA ILE A 204 -3.46 13.77 -5.90
C ILE A 204 -4.65 12.82 -5.86
N ASN A 205 -5.39 12.81 -6.97
CA ASN A 205 -6.40 11.80 -7.21
C ASN A 205 -5.97 10.84 -8.32
N ILE A 206 -5.25 9.78 -7.94
CA ILE A 206 -4.89 8.65 -8.82
C ILE A 206 -6.15 7.94 -9.37
N SER A 207 -7.33 8.14 -8.77
CA SER A 207 -8.55 7.39 -9.08
C SER A 207 -9.39 8.00 -10.20
N ASN A 208 -9.36 9.33 -10.40
CA ASN A 208 -10.32 10.08 -11.23
C ASN A 208 -9.66 11.06 -12.22
N GLN A 209 -8.47 10.77 -12.77
CA GLN A 209 -7.97 11.55 -13.89
C GLN A 209 -8.69 11.14 -15.18
N VAL A 210 -9.96 11.53 -15.30
CA VAL A 210 -10.62 11.66 -16.60
C VAL A 210 -10.15 12.99 -17.16
N LEU A 211 -9.47 12.93 -18.31
CA LEU A 211 -9.13 14.10 -19.15
C LEU A 211 -10.33 15.02 -19.37
#